data_AF-A0A8T1WLE6-F1
#
_entry.id   AF-A0A8T1WLE6-F1
#
_cell.length_a   1.000
_cell.length_b   1.000
_cell.length_c   1.000
_cell.angle_alpha   90.00
_cell.angle_beta   90.00
_cell.angle_gamma   90.00
#
_symmetry.space_group_name_H-M   'P 1'
#
loop_
_entity.id
_entity.type
_entity.pdbx_description
1 polymer ?
#
loop_
_entity_poly.entity_id
_entity_poly.type
_entity_poly.pdbx_seq_one_letter_code
_entity_poly.pdbx_strand_id
1 'polypeptide(L)'
;MAATGGSGMECCELVGLLGDVAYQRCKLLLHQLRKLHPIFVSPLEGMLEVEYLEYVQNQQEKIPKGKLKELLRTTQPIVLLMDSSSMMLDGEDELLEFAMERTQLSKNELLAAAAFGDVLPNISSEDNDSTRQEYMQKLMLAEETLEAKAEEAAQQAVARRRELSGNLYAFLVFEVDGVALPRVELELFQAVCPKTSKNFLAFCQGKVPDVTDETRQLGYQGNRIHRVVRGGWIQAGDVAGNGQGDGPCRSLYGLEFPDESFSISHNTAGILSMANTGPHTNGSQFFITLAPHPWMDRNKVAFGRVVTGWRTIMAIANLEIRHELPCVPCTIVDSGKL
;
A
#
# COMPACT_ATOMS: atom_id res chain seq x y z
N MET A 1 41.78 -12.25 25.27
CA MET A 1 41.85 -12.72 23.87
C MET A 1 40.89 -11.86 23.08
N ALA A 2 41.43 -11.01 22.20
CA ALA A 2 40.66 -10.17 21.31
C ALA A 2 39.99 -11.06 20.25
N ALA A 3 38.66 -11.01 20.15
CA ALA A 3 37.96 -11.54 19.00
C ALA A 3 38.17 -10.55 17.85
N THR A 4 39.08 -10.91 16.95
CA THR A 4 39.31 -10.23 15.67
C THR A 4 38.04 -10.32 14.83
N GLY A 5 37.57 -9.17 14.36
CA GLY A 5 36.32 -9.01 13.62
C GLY A 5 36.28 -9.71 12.27
N GLY A 6 35.09 -10.24 11.95
CA GLY A 6 34.67 -10.41 10.58
C GLY A 6 34.20 -9.05 10.06
N SER A 7 35.03 -8.38 9.26
CA SER A 7 34.66 -7.18 8.51
C SER A 7 33.86 -7.56 7.25
N GLY A 8 32.67 -8.13 7.44
CA GLY A 8 31.67 -8.24 6.39
C GLY A 8 30.93 -6.91 6.23
N MET A 9 30.69 -6.47 5.00
CA MET A 9 29.69 -5.42 4.76
C MET A 9 28.31 -6.02 5.07
N GLU A 10 27.59 -5.42 6.00
CA GLU A 10 26.21 -5.80 6.32
C GLU A 10 25.28 -5.07 5.36
N CYS A 11 24.83 -5.80 4.34
CA CYS A 11 23.85 -5.28 3.40
C CYS A 11 22.45 -5.46 3.97
N CYS A 12 21.76 -4.35 4.20
CA CYS A 12 20.39 -4.31 4.68
C CYS A 12 19.44 -4.00 3.52
N GLU A 13 18.49 -4.88 3.23
CA GLU A 13 17.37 -4.58 2.34
C GLU A 13 16.15 -4.23 3.20
N LEU A 14 15.71 -2.97 3.14
CA LEU A 14 14.50 -2.52 3.83
C LEU A 14 13.30 -2.78 2.93
N VAL A 15 12.38 -3.62 3.41
CA VAL A 15 11.19 -4.05 2.69
C VAL A 15 9.97 -3.52 3.44
N GLY A 16 9.14 -2.74 2.79
CA GLY A 16 7.93 -2.20 3.40
C GLY A 16 7.25 -1.20 2.49
N LEU A 17 6.14 -0.63 2.97
CA LEU A 17 5.32 0.23 2.13
C LEU A 17 5.92 1.61 2.03
N LEU A 18 6.06 2.10 0.80
CA LEU A 18 6.59 3.43 0.53
C LEU A 18 5.83 4.55 1.26
N GLY A 19 4.52 4.38 1.46
CA GLY A 19 3.67 5.35 2.18
C GLY A 19 3.50 5.09 3.67
N ASP A 20 4.20 4.11 4.26
CA ASP A 20 4.12 3.79 5.68
C ASP A 20 5.14 4.60 6.50
N VAL A 21 4.69 5.19 7.61
CA VAL A 21 5.53 6.05 8.45
C VAL A 21 6.63 5.24 9.11
N ALA A 22 6.33 4.05 9.64
CA ALA A 22 7.34 3.20 10.26
C ALA A 22 8.42 2.75 9.26
N TYR A 23 8.04 2.44 8.02
CA TYR A 23 8.99 2.21 6.93
C TYR A 23 9.90 3.42 6.71
N GLN A 24 9.35 4.64 6.65
CA GLN A 24 10.16 5.85 6.47
C GLN A 24 11.05 6.13 7.70
N ARG A 25 10.60 5.84 8.92
CA ARG A 25 11.42 5.90 10.14
C ARG A 25 12.62 4.96 10.06
N CYS A 26 12.38 3.68 9.74
CA CYS A 26 13.44 2.69 9.54
C CYS A 26 14.42 3.12 8.44
N LYS A 27 13.90 3.70 7.35
CA LYS A 27 14.71 4.24 6.26
C LYS A 27 15.61 5.40 6.71
N LEU A 28 15.07 6.34 7.50
CA LEU A 28 15.82 7.46 8.07
C LEU A 28 16.89 6.96 9.05
N LEU A 29 16.56 5.98 9.89
CA LEU A 29 17.52 5.32 10.79
C LEU A 29 18.65 4.66 10.01
N LEU A 30 18.35 3.78 9.06
CA LEU A 30 19.36 3.12 8.21
C LEU A 30 20.24 4.12 7.45
N HIS A 31 19.66 5.23 6.97
CA HIS A 31 20.41 6.28 6.31
C HIS A 31 21.44 6.94 7.24
N GLN A 32 21.11 7.17 8.51
CA GLN A 32 22.08 7.70 9.47
C GLN A 32 23.07 6.65 9.93
N LEU A 33 22.62 5.41 10.16
CA LEU A 33 23.50 4.29 10.51
C LEU A 33 24.62 4.12 9.49
N ARG A 34 24.30 4.25 8.19
CA ARG A 34 25.31 4.25 7.12
C ARG A 34 26.37 5.35 7.25
N LYS A 35 26.00 6.54 7.74
CA LYS A 35 26.96 7.64 7.95
C LYS A 35 27.83 7.40 9.16
N LEU A 36 27.25 6.88 10.24
CA LEU A 36 27.95 6.59 11.49
C LEU A 36 28.87 5.36 11.35
N HIS A 37 28.44 4.35 10.60
CA HIS A 37 29.16 3.12 10.41
C HIS A 37 29.06 2.64 8.94
N PRO A 38 30.13 2.78 8.13
CA PRO A 38 30.12 2.42 6.71
C PRO A 38 29.89 0.94 6.40
N ILE A 39 29.77 0.08 7.41
CA ILE A 39 29.45 -1.35 7.25
C ILE A 39 28.03 -1.54 6.72
N PHE A 40 27.12 -0.59 6.98
CA PHE A 40 25.76 -0.63 6.49
C PHE A 40 25.72 -0.18 5.02
N VAL A 41 25.35 -1.09 4.12
CA VAL A 41 25.13 -0.81 2.70
C VAL A 41 23.66 -1.05 2.39
N SER A 42 23.00 -0.14 1.68
CA SER A 42 21.61 -0.38 1.29
C SER A 42 21.25 0.21 -0.08
N PRO A 43 20.75 -0.60 -1.02
CA PRO A 43 19.88 -0.13 -2.08
C PRO A 43 18.45 0.01 -1.51
N LEU A 44 18.05 1.23 -1.15
CA LEU A 44 16.74 1.52 -0.58
C LEU A 44 15.72 1.88 -1.69
N GLU A 45 15.16 0.90 -2.37
CA GLU A 45 14.00 1.11 -3.25
C GLU A 45 12.72 0.65 -2.54
N GLY A 46 11.88 1.60 -2.11
CA GLY A 46 10.62 1.27 -1.46
C GLY A 46 9.57 0.74 -2.44
N MET A 47 8.75 -0.21 -1.98
CA MET A 47 7.76 -0.90 -2.79
C MET A 47 6.35 -0.34 -2.53
N LEU A 48 5.45 -0.42 -3.52
CA LEU A 48 4.01 -0.26 -3.29
C LEU A 48 3.46 -1.43 -2.46
N GLU A 49 2.26 -1.30 -1.89
CA GLU A 49 1.65 -2.35 -1.05
C GLU A 49 1.49 -3.68 -1.77
N VAL A 50 1.05 -3.64 -3.03
CA VAL A 50 0.92 -4.85 -3.85
C VAL A 50 2.28 -5.46 -4.20
N GLU A 51 3.27 -4.62 -4.51
CA GLU A 51 4.64 -5.04 -4.85
C GLU A 51 5.33 -5.69 -3.65
N TYR A 52 5.13 -5.12 -2.45
CA TYR A 52 5.60 -5.67 -1.19
C TYR A 52 5.02 -7.06 -0.92
N LEU A 53 3.71 -7.24 -1.09
CA LEU A 53 3.07 -8.52 -0.80
C LEU A 53 3.44 -9.60 -1.82
N GLU A 54 3.60 -9.23 -3.08
CA GLU A 54 4.16 -10.13 -4.11
C GLU A 54 5.60 -10.53 -3.80
N TYR A 55 6.42 -9.56 -3.39
CA TYR A 55 7.78 -9.84 -2.97
C TYR A 55 7.79 -10.84 -1.80
N VAL A 56 6.98 -10.61 -0.76
CA VAL A 56 6.86 -11.50 0.40
C VAL A 56 6.40 -12.91 -0.01
N GLN A 57 5.41 -13.01 -0.92
CA GLN A 57 4.97 -14.30 -1.45
C GLN A 57 6.06 -15.02 -2.27
N ASN A 58 6.81 -14.30 -3.10
CA ASN A 58 7.88 -14.86 -3.92
C ASN A 58 9.10 -15.30 -3.09
N GLN A 59 9.37 -14.61 -1.99
CA GLN A 59 10.44 -14.97 -1.05
C GLN A 59 10.00 -15.96 0.04
N GLN A 60 8.80 -16.55 -0.05
CA GLN A 60 8.24 -17.43 0.98
C GLN A 60 9.14 -18.62 1.39
N GLU A 61 10.03 -19.08 0.50
CA GLU A 61 10.96 -20.17 0.79
C GLU A 61 12.14 -19.73 1.67
N LYS A 62 12.46 -18.42 1.64
CA LYS A 62 13.51 -17.79 2.46
C LYS A 62 12.97 -17.21 3.76
N ILE A 63 11.65 -16.96 3.82
CA ILE A 63 10.98 -16.42 4.99
C ILE A 63 10.49 -17.57 5.88
N PRO A 64 10.84 -17.60 7.19
CA PRO A 64 10.31 -18.61 8.11
C PRO A 64 8.77 -18.64 8.10
N LYS A 65 8.17 -19.84 8.00
CA LYS A 65 6.70 -20.02 7.88
C LYS A 65 5.88 -19.32 8.98
N GLY A 66 6.44 -19.18 10.18
CA GLY A 66 5.83 -18.43 11.28
C GLY A 66 5.73 -16.93 10.98
N LYS A 67 6.82 -16.32 10.50
CA LYS A 67 6.89 -14.90 10.12
C LYS A 67 6.08 -14.61 8.86
N LEU A 68 6.02 -15.50 7.87
CA LEU A 68 5.28 -15.24 6.61
C LEU A 68 3.81 -14.81 6.83
N LYS A 69 3.10 -15.47 7.76
CA LYS A 69 1.71 -15.10 8.08
C LYS A 69 1.59 -13.74 8.77
N GLU A 70 2.61 -13.35 9.53
CA GLU A 70 2.70 -12.06 10.20
C GLU A 70 2.98 -10.96 9.20
N LEU A 71 3.95 -11.14 8.30
CA LEU A 71 4.28 -10.17 7.25
C LEU A 71 3.12 -9.88 6.28
N LEU A 72 2.28 -10.88 6.02
CA LEU A 72 1.06 -10.71 5.23
C LEU A 72 -0.05 -9.96 5.98
N ARG A 73 0.05 -9.85 7.30
CA ARG A 73 -0.91 -9.18 8.20
C ARG A 73 -0.44 -7.81 8.67
N THR A 74 0.87 -7.55 8.73
CA THR A 74 1.47 -6.31 9.24
C THR A 74 1.94 -5.40 8.10
N THR A 75 1.83 -4.07 8.29
CA THR A 75 2.47 -3.06 7.41
C THR A 75 3.88 -2.77 7.87
N GLN A 76 4.28 -3.41 8.98
CA GLN A 76 5.54 -3.14 9.62
C GLN A 76 6.66 -3.41 8.62
N PRO A 77 7.60 -2.46 8.50
CA PRO A 77 8.75 -2.65 7.65
C PRO A 77 9.60 -3.80 8.18
N ILE A 78 10.19 -4.55 7.27
CA ILE A 78 11.12 -5.63 7.56
C ILE A 78 12.49 -5.22 7.05
N VAL A 79 13.54 -5.53 7.80
CA VAL A 79 14.91 -5.40 7.31
C VAL A 79 15.51 -6.79 7.10
N LEU A 80 15.86 -7.11 5.86
CA LEU A 80 16.59 -8.33 5.52
C LEU A 80 18.09 -8.09 5.64
N LEU A 81 18.76 -8.91 6.44
CA LEU A 81 20.23 -8.88 6.56
C LEU A 81 20.80 -9.90 5.57
N MET A 82 21.47 -9.42 4.52
CA MET A 82 21.84 -10.25 3.37
C MET A 82 23.12 -11.08 3.54
N ASP A 83 24.00 -10.71 4.47
CA ASP A 83 25.29 -11.36 4.70
C ASP A 83 25.26 -12.40 5.84
N SER A 84 24.21 -12.37 6.67
CA SER A 84 23.94 -13.35 7.71
C SER A 84 22.85 -14.28 7.23
N SER A 85 23.12 -15.59 7.24
CA SER A 85 22.20 -16.61 6.76
C SER A 85 20.88 -16.56 7.55
N SER A 86 19.87 -15.86 7.02
CA SER A 86 18.47 -15.83 7.45
C SER A 86 18.11 -14.93 8.64
N MET A 87 18.90 -13.91 9.01
CA MET A 87 18.42 -12.92 9.99
C MET A 87 17.51 -11.88 9.33
N MET A 88 16.36 -11.65 9.95
CA MET A 88 15.36 -10.65 9.54
C MET A 88 14.95 -9.86 10.78
N LEU A 89 15.07 -8.54 10.70
CA LEU A 89 14.63 -7.62 11.75
C LEU A 89 13.20 -7.16 11.45
N ASP A 90 12.35 -7.23 12.45
CA ASP A 90 10.94 -6.85 12.36
C ASP A 90 10.71 -5.46 12.96
N GLY A 91 10.43 -4.49 12.09
CA GLY A 91 10.14 -3.13 12.49
C GLY A 91 11.33 -2.35 13.04
N GLU A 92 10.99 -1.22 13.66
CA GLU A 92 11.95 -0.24 14.15
C GLU A 92 12.66 -0.69 15.43
N ASP A 93 11.97 -1.37 16.35
CA ASP A 93 12.54 -1.77 17.63
C ASP A 93 13.67 -2.79 17.47
N GLU A 94 13.47 -3.85 16.67
CA GLU A 94 14.54 -4.83 16.38
C GLU A 94 15.70 -4.18 15.60
N LEU A 95 15.40 -3.20 14.72
CA LEU A 95 16.43 -2.42 14.03
C LEU A 95 17.26 -1.58 15.02
N LEU A 96 16.63 -0.96 16.01
CA LEU A 96 17.32 -0.18 17.03
C LEU A 96 18.18 -1.06 17.92
N GLU A 97 17.68 -2.22 18.37
CA GLU A 97 18.47 -3.18 19.14
C GLU A 97 19.71 -3.65 18.36
N PHE A 98 19.51 -4.04 17.11
CA PHE A 98 20.61 -4.42 16.21
C PHE A 98 21.63 -3.30 16.02
N ALA A 99 21.15 -2.07 15.83
CA ALA A 99 22.01 -0.90 15.67
C ALA A 99 22.79 -0.57 16.94
N MET A 100 22.18 -0.70 18.12
CA MET A 100 22.84 -0.47 19.42
C MET A 100 24.03 -1.42 19.60
N GLU A 101 23.86 -2.71 19.28
CA GLU A 101 24.94 -3.69 19.38
C GLU A 101 26.15 -3.35 18.51
N ARG A 102 25.93 -2.81 17.30
CA ARG A 102 27.00 -2.55 16.33
C ARG A 102 27.63 -1.18 16.45
N THR A 103 26.86 -0.19 16.84
CA THR A 103 27.34 1.19 16.96
C THR A 103 27.84 1.51 18.37
N GLN A 104 27.46 0.71 19.37
CA GLN A 104 27.68 1.00 20.80
C GLN A 104 27.00 2.30 21.26
N LEU A 105 26.06 2.83 20.47
CA LEU A 105 25.21 3.95 20.83
C LEU A 105 23.94 3.44 21.52
N SER A 106 23.38 4.24 22.40
CA SER A 106 22.07 4.00 23.00
C SER A 106 20.92 4.25 22.01
N LYS A 107 19.74 3.69 22.30
CA LYS A 107 18.50 3.97 21.54
C LYS A 107 18.26 5.47 21.36
N ASN A 108 18.46 6.24 22.43
CA ASN A 108 18.28 7.69 22.46
C ASN A 108 19.25 8.42 21.52
N GLU A 109 20.52 8.01 21.51
CA GLU A 109 21.55 8.55 20.63
C GLU A 109 21.23 8.26 19.16
N LEU A 110 20.74 7.05 18.86
CA LEU A 110 20.33 6.64 17.51
C LEU A 110 19.11 7.41 17.00
N LEU A 111 18.08 7.57 17.84
CA LEU A 111 16.87 8.34 17.52
C LEU A 111 17.21 9.81 17.29
N ALA A 112 18.05 10.40 18.14
CA ALA A 112 18.51 11.77 17.95
C ALA A 112 19.35 11.94 16.68
N ALA A 113 20.22 10.98 16.36
CA ALA A 113 20.97 10.99 15.11
C ALA A 113 20.03 10.92 13.90
N ALA A 114 19.00 10.07 13.93
CA ALA A 114 17.95 10.01 12.91
C ALA A 114 17.19 11.34 12.76
N ALA A 115 16.78 11.92 13.89
CA ALA A 115 15.99 13.14 13.95
C ALA A 115 16.78 14.39 13.52
N PHE A 116 18.02 14.55 13.99
CA PHE A 116 18.78 15.80 13.86
C PHE A 116 20.01 15.68 12.96
N GLY A 117 20.48 14.47 12.69
CA GLY A 117 21.73 14.22 11.96
C GLY A 117 22.98 14.26 12.84
N ASP A 118 22.83 14.34 14.16
CA ASP A 118 23.92 14.33 15.13
C ASP A 118 23.51 13.58 16.41
N VAL A 119 24.48 13.06 17.15
CA VAL A 119 24.26 12.29 18.38
C VAL A 119 24.11 13.24 19.56
N LEU A 120 23.13 13.01 20.44
CA LEU A 120 23.01 13.77 21.67
C LEU A 120 24.17 13.42 22.63
N PRO A 121 24.80 14.42 23.29
CA PRO A 121 25.83 14.15 24.28
C PRO A 121 25.30 13.31 25.44
N ASN A 122 26.07 12.30 25.86
CA ASN A 122 25.73 11.51 27.04
C ASN A 122 25.68 12.39 28.30
N ILE A 123 24.63 12.23 29.10
CA ILE A 123 24.52 12.78 30.45
C ILE A 123 24.93 11.72 31.47
N SER A 124 25.67 12.17 32.48
CA SER A 124 26.13 11.39 33.61
C SER A 124 25.12 11.39 34.76
N SER A 125 25.27 10.44 35.69
CA SER A 125 24.52 10.44 36.94
C SER A 125 24.86 11.61 37.87
N GLU A 126 25.91 12.38 37.58
CA GLU A 126 26.34 13.54 38.38
C GLU A 126 25.76 14.86 37.87
N ASP A 127 25.10 14.85 36.71
CA ASP A 127 24.50 16.06 36.14
C ASP A 127 23.28 16.54 36.93
N ASN A 128 23.11 17.86 36.97
CA ASN A 128 22.04 18.50 37.74
C ASN A 128 20.65 18.26 37.11
N ASP A 129 19.59 18.47 37.90
CA ASP A 129 18.22 18.21 37.46
C ASP A 129 17.79 19.06 36.26
N SER A 130 18.35 20.27 36.10
CA SER A 130 18.09 21.13 34.94
C SER A 130 18.67 20.53 33.65
N THR A 131 19.89 20.01 33.70
CA THR A 131 20.55 19.35 32.55
C THR A 131 19.82 18.08 32.16
N ARG A 132 19.35 17.30 33.14
CA ARG A 132 18.51 16.10 32.88
C ARG A 132 17.17 16.47 32.23
N GLN A 133 16.52 17.52 32.71
CA GLN A 133 15.27 18.01 32.12
C GLN A 133 15.47 18.48 30.67
N GLU A 134 16.54 19.23 30.41
CA GLU A 134 16.88 19.69 29.06
C GLU A 134 17.14 18.51 28.11
N TYR A 135 17.86 17.48 28.58
CA TYR A 135 18.10 16.27 27.80
C TYR A 135 16.80 15.52 27.50
N MET A 136 15.92 15.33 28.49
CA MET A 136 14.61 14.70 28.27
C MET A 136 13.76 15.48 27.26
N GLN A 137 13.78 16.81 27.30
CA GLN A 137 13.11 17.64 26.30
C GLN A 137 13.68 17.43 24.90
N LYS A 138 15.00 17.36 24.77
CA LYS A 138 15.66 17.07 23.48
C LYS A 138 15.31 15.69 22.93
N LEU A 139 15.14 14.69 23.80
CA LEU A 139 14.69 13.36 23.37
C LEU A 139 13.25 13.34 22.89
N MET A 140 12.34 14.00 23.62
CA MET A 140 10.95 14.12 23.16
C MET A 140 10.88 14.84 21.81
N LEU A 141 11.64 15.93 21.66
CA LEU A 141 11.74 16.65 20.39
C LEU A 141 12.33 15.78 19.27
N ALA A 142 13.30 14.90 19.57
CA ALA A 142 13.87 13.98 18.59
C ALA A 142 12.81 13.01 18.06
N GLU A 143 12.02 12.40 18.95
CA GLU A 143 10.94 11.48 18.56
C GLU A 143 9.87 12.18 17.71
N GLU A 144 9.39 13.35 18.16
CA GLU A 144 8.43 14.15 17.40
C GLU A 144 8.98 14.58 16.03
N THR A 145 10.25 14.98 15.97
CA THR A 145 10.90 15.39 14.72
C THR A 145 11.07 14.21 13.77
N LEU A 146 11.46 13.04 14.28
CA LEU A 146 11.62 11.84 13.47
C LEU A 146 10.28 11.37 12.92
N GLU A 147 9.22 11.41 13.72
CA GLU A 147 7.85 11.10 13.30
C GLU A 147 7.40 12.05 12.17
N ALA A 148 7.52 13.36 12.38
CA ALA A 148 7.12 14.36 11.39
C ALA A 148 7.91 14.21 10.07
N LYS A 149 9.22 13.93 10.15
CA LYS A 149 10.04 13.67 8.95
C LYS A 149 9.62 12.41 8.22
N ALA A 150 9.26 11.36 8.95
CA ALA A 150 8.79 10.12 8.36
C ALA A 150 7.41 10.27 7.70
N GLU A 151 6.50 11.00 8.32
CA GLU A 151 5.20 11.38 7.73
C GLU A 151 5.38 12.19 6.45
N GLU A 152 6.23 13.23 6.49
CA GLU A 152 6.55 14.04 5.32
C GLU A 152 7.16 13.18 4.20
N ALA A 153 8.13 12.32 4.53
CA ALA A 153 8.77 11.43 3.57
C ALA A 153 7.77 10.45 2.94
N ALA A 154 6.83 9.91 3.72
CA ALA A 154 5.79 9.00 3.24
C ALA A 154 4.87 9.71 2.24
N GLN A 155 4.40 10.91 2.59
CA GLN A 155 3.56 11.74 1.72
C GLN A 155 4.29 12.11 0.43
N GLN A 156 5.53 12.60 0.53
CA GLN A 156 6.35 12.96 -0.63
C GLN A 156 6.64 11.77 -1.54
N ALA A 157 6.88 10.58 -0.98
CA ALA A 157 7.21 9.41 -1.77
C ALA A 157 6.01 8.92 -2.60
N VAL A 158 4.80 8.94 -2.02
CA VAL A 158 3.56 8.65 -2.75
C VAL A 158 3.29 9.72 -3.81
N ALA A 159 3.40 11.01 -3.46
CA ALA A 159 3.19 12.11 -4.38
C ALA A 159 4.14 12.05 -5.59
N ARG A 160 5.44 11.84 -5.33
CA ARG A 160 6.47 11.70 -6.37
C ARG A 160 6.17 10.52 -7.30
N ARG A 161 5.70 9.40 -6.76
CA ARG A 161 5.33 8.23 -7.59
C ARG A 161 4.14 8.54 -8.51
N ARG A 162 3.17 9.33 -8.03
CA ARG A 162 2.05 9.80 -8.87
C ARG A 162 2.49 10.74 -9.98
N GLU A 163 3.40 11.66 -9.69
CA GLU A 163 3.95 12.59 -10.68
C GLU A 163 4.74 11.86 -11.76
N LEU A 164 5.60 10.92 -11.37
CA LEU A 164 6.47 10.17 -12.28
C LEU A 164 5.71 9.22 -13.22
N SER A 165 4.57 8.66 -12.78
CA SER A 165 3.79 7.76 -13.64
C SER A 165 3.06 8.50 -14.77
N GLY A 166 2.74 9.79 -14.57
CA GLY A 166 1.90 10.55 -15.49
C GLY A 166 0.47 9.98 -15.64
N ASN A 167 0.06 9.06 -14.76
CA ASN A 167 -1.23 8.38 -14.80
C ASN A 167 -2.31 9.14 -14.03
N LEU A 168 -3.58 8.73 -14.21
CA LEU A 168 -4.67 9.23 -13.37
C LEU A 168 -4.73 8.43 -12.08
N TYR A 169 -5.18 9.08 -11.01
CA TYR A 169 -5.36 8.43 -9.72
C TYR A 169 -6.79 8.64 -9.21
N ALA A 170 -7.35 7.60 -8.64
CA ALA A 170 -8.66 7.59 -8.02
C ALA A 170 -8.57 6.98 -6.62
N PHE A 171 -9.61 7.21 -5.82
CA PHE A 171 -9.76 6.53 -4.55
C PHE A 171 -11.18 5.98 -4.37
N LEU A 172 -11.28 4.95 -3.53
CA LEU A 172 -12.52 4.38 -3.03
C LEU A 172 -12.41 4.23 -1.51
N VAL A 173 -13.47 4.57 -0.78
CA VAL A 173 -13.64 4.28 0.64
C VAL A 173 -14.79 3.30 0.77
N PHE A 174 -14.51 2.17 1.40
CA PHE A 174 -15.50 1.12 1.64
C PHE A 174 -16.02 1.22 3.06
N GLU A 175 -17.27 0.81 3.27
CA GLU A 175 -17.87 0.59 4.58
C GLU A 175 -18.32 -0.87 4.67
N VAL A 176 -18.08 -1.49 5.82
CA VAL A 176 -18.56 -2.83 6.14
C VAL A 176 -19.35 -2.74 7.44
N ASP A 177 -20.63 -3.12 7.40
CA ASP A 177 -21.52 -3.12 8.57
C ASP A 177 -21.52 -1.79 9.36
N GLY A 178 -21.54 -0.66 8.63
CA GLY A 178 -21.54 0.69 9.21
C GLY A 178 -20.15 1.21 9.63
N VAL A 179 -19.09 0.43 9.43
CA VAL A 179 -17.70 0.83 9.76
C VAL A 179 -16.92 1.15 8.49
N ALA A 180 -16.53 2.41 8.36
CA ALA A 180 -15.66 2.86 7.27
C ALA A 180 -14.26 2.22 7.39
N LEU A 181 -13.78 1.66 6.29
CA LEU A 181 -12.46 1.08 6.16
C LEU A 181 -11.45 2.10 5.62
N PRO A 182 -10.13 1.89 5.82
CA PRO A 182 -9.11 2.74 5.24
C PRO A 182 -9.26 2.87 3.71
N ARG A 183 -8.98 4.08 3.21
CA ARG A 183 -9.06 4.43 1.79
C ARG A 183 -8.20 3.50 0.93
N VAL A 184 -8.75 3.09 -0.21
CA VAL A 184 -8.02 2.40 -1.29
C VAL A 184 -7.69 3.39 -2.38
N GLU A 185 -6.43 3.46 -2.76
CA GLU A 185 -5.98 4.28 -3.89
C GLU A 185 -5.66 3.43 -5.11
N LEU A 186 -6.06 3.92 -6.27
CA LEU A 186 -5.97 3.23 -7.54
C LEU A 186 -5.17 4.09 -8.53
N GLU A 187 -4.19 3.49 -9.17
CA GLU A 187 -3.54 4.04 -10.36
C GLU A 187 -4.32 3.58 -11.58
N LEU A 188 -4.68 4.50 -12.47
CA LEU A 188 -5.39 4.22 -13.72
C LEU A 188 -4.43 4.46 -14.89
N PHE A 189 -4.21 3.41 -15.68
CA PHE A 189 -3.24 3.37 -16.78
C PHE A 189 -3.74 4.12 -18.02
N GLN A 190 -3.97 5.43 -17.88
CA GLN A 190 -4.56 6.27 -18.94
C GLN A 190 -3.73 6.30 -20.22
N ALA A 191 -2.42 6.05 -20.14
CA ALA A 191 -1.55 5.97 -21.32
C ALA A 191 -1.91 4.79 -22.24
N VAL A 192 -2.46 3.72 -21.66
CA VAL A 192 -2.82 2.48 -22.36
C VAL A 192 -4.33 2.41 -22.60
N CYS A 193 -5.13 2.73 -21.58
CA CYS A 193 -6.60 2.62 -21.61
C CYS A 193 -7.27 3.98 -21.30
N PRO A 194 -7.04 5.05 -22.07
CA PRO A 194 -7.52 6.39 -21.75
C PRO A 194 -9.05 6.50 -21.63
N LYS A 195 -9.83 5.79 -22.45
CA LYS A 195 -11.30 5.82 -22.37
C LYS A 195 -11.78 5.06 -21.14
N THR A 196 -11.24 3.88 -20.91
CA THR A 196 -11.61 3.03 -19.77
C THR A 196 -11.28 3.73 -18.44
N SER A 197 -10.08 4.32 -18.33
CA SER A 197 -9.67 5.10 -17.16
C SER A 197 -10.56 6.32 -16.94
N LYS A 198 -10.92 7.07 -18.00
CA LYS A 198 -11.84 8.22 -17.89
C LYS A 198 -13.25 7.80 -17.48
N ASN A 199 -13.75 6.69 -18.00
CA ASN A 199 -15.05 6.13 -17.63
C ASN A 199 -15.10 5.82 -16.13
N PHE A 200 -14.13 5.05 -15.64
CA PHE A 200 -14.04 4.70 -14.22
C PHE A 200 -13.93 5.95 -13.33
N LEU A 201 -13.05 6.89 -13.69
CA LEU A 201 -12.85 8.12 -12.93
C LEU A 201 -14.11 9.00 -12.88
N ALA A 202 -14.90 9.05 -13.95
CA ALA A 202 -16.15 9.81 -13.97
C ALA A 202 -17.20 9.22 -13.00
N PHE A 203 -17.27 7.88 -12.88
CA PHE A 203 -18.10 7.23 -11.87
C PHE A 203 -17.57 7.44 -10.44
N CYS A 204 -16.25 7.42 -10.23
CA CYS A 204 -15.67 7.81 -8.95
C CYS A 204 -16.10 9.23 -8.54
N GLN A 205 -16.22 10.15 -9.51
CA GLN A 205 -16.62 11.54 -9.26
C GLN A 205 -18.13 11.75 -9.17
N GLY A 206 -18.96 10.73 -9.47
CA GLY A 206 -20.41 10.87 -9.54
C GLY A 206 -20.89 11.83 -10.63
N LYS A 207 -20.24 11.81 -11.81
CA LYS A 207 -20.49 12.75 -12.93
C LYS A 207 -20.94 12.08 -14.22
N VAL A 208 -21.50 10.88 -14.15
CA VAL A 208 -22.01 10.17 -15.34
C VAL A 208 -23.52 10.37 -15.44
N PRO A 209 -24.05 11.07 -16.45
CA PRO A 209 -25.49 11.22 -16.63
C PRO A 209 -26.16 9.85 -16.84
N ASP A 210 -27.30 9.62 -16.20
CA ASP A 210 -28.09 8.41 -16.47
C ASP A 210 -28.85 8.56 -17.80
N VAL A 211 -28.67 7.58 -18.69
CA VAL A 211 -29.37 7.53 -19.99
C VAL A 211 -30.88 7.40 -19.82
N THR A 212 -31.35 6.88 -18.69
CA THR A 212 -32.79 6.77 -18.39
C THR A 212 -33.39 7.99 -17.70
N ASP A 213 -32.56 8.86 -17.12
CA ASP A 213 -32.98 10.08 -16.44
C ASP A 213 -31.81 11.08 -16.43
N GLU A 214 -31.82 12.02 -17.37
CA GLU A 214 -30.73 13.00 -17.54
C GLU A 214 -30.56 13.94 -16.33
N THR A 215 -31.54 13.99 -15.42
CA THR A 215 -31.44 14.77 -14.17
C THR A 215 -30.63 14.04 -13.09
N ARG A 216 -30.40 12.74 -13.26
CA ARG A 216 -29.66 11.88 -12.34
C ARG A 216 -28.21 11.72 -12.79
N GLN A 217 -27.31 11.86 -11.83
CA GLN A 217 -25.90 11.50 -11.99
C GLN A 217 -25.62 10.16 -11.30
N LEU A 218 -24.89 9.29 -12.00
CA LEU A 218 -24.46 7.99 -11.55
C LEU A 218 -23.02 8.09 -11.04
N GLY A 219 -22.74 7.33 -9.98
CA GLY A 219 -21.43 7.24 -9.37
C GLY A 219 -21.27 5.97 -8.55
N TYR A 220 -20.04 5.71 -8.10
CA TYR A 220 -19.76 4.54 -7.27
C TYR A 220 -20.18 4.72 -5.81
N GLN A 221 -20.28 5.96 -5.32
CA GLN A 221 -20.78 6.22 -3.98
C GLN A 221 -22.21 5.67 -3.80
N GLY A 222 -22.41 4.90 -2.73
CA GLY A 222 -23.63 4.15 -2.42
C GLY A 222 -23.72 2.78 -3.09
N ASN A 223 -22.80 2.42 -3.99
CA ASN A 223 -22.80 1.13 -4.66
C ASN A 223 -22.22 0.02 -3.77
N ARG A 224 -22.68 -1.22 -3.97
CA ARG A 224 -22.34 -2.37 -3.14
C ARG A 224 -21.18 -3.15 -3.75
N ILE A 225 -20.41 -3.83 -2.89
CA ILE A 225 -19.66 -5.02 -3.32
C ILE A 225 -20.68 -6.15 -3.47
N HIS A 226 -21.11 -6.42 -4.69
CA HIS A 226 -22.16 -7.39 -4.97
C HIS A 226 -21.64 -8.80 -5.24
N ARG A 227 -20.32 -8.95 -5.41
CA ARG A 227 -19.71 -10.27 -5.64
C ARG A 227 -18.28 -10.34 -5.14
N VAL A 228 -17.97 -11.42 -4.42
CA VAL A 228 -16.65 -11.76 -3.88
C VAL A 228 -16.36 -13.22 -4.21
N VAL A 229 -15.36 -13.45 -5.05
CA VAL A 229 -14.85 -14.78 -5.39
C VAL A 229 -13.57 -15.01 -4.61
N ARG A 230 -13.55 -15.96 -3.67
CA ARG A 230 -12.36 -16.23 -2.84
C ARG A 230 -11.18 -16.68 -3.70
N GLY A 231 -10.03 -16.02 -3.54
CA GLY A 231 -8.87 -16.25 -4.40
C GLY A 231 -9.07 -15.83 -5.86
N GLY A 232 -10.20 -15.17 -6.14
CA GLY A 232 -10.62 -14.66 -7.44
C GLY A 232 -10.50 -13.14 -7.46
N TRP A 233 -11.62 -12.46 -7.25
CA TRP A 233 -11.73 -11.00 -7.27
C TRP A 233 -12.87 -10.51 -6.37
N ILE A 234 -12.83 -9.23 -6.00
CA ILE A 234 -14.01 -8.49 -5.54
C ILE A 234 -14.59 -7.70 -6.71
N GLN A 235 -15.91 -7.60 -6.82
CA GLN A 235 -16.60 -6.92 -7.92
C GLN A 235 -17.68 -5.97 -7.39
N ALA A 236 -17.77 -4.81 -8.03
CA ALA A 236 -18.68 -3.73 -7.72
C ALA A 236 -19.03 -2.93 -8.98
N GLY A 237 -19.70 -1.79 -8.81
CA GLY A 237 -19.94 -0.83 -9.87
C GLY A 237 -21.23 -1.06 -10.64
N ASP A 238 -22.20 -1.78 -10.08
CA ASP A 238 -23.56 -1.89 -10.64
C ASP A 238 -24.39 -0.64 -10.30
N VAL A 239 -24.00 0.49 -10.88
CA VAL A 239 -24.51 1.83 -10.52
C VAL A 239 -25.92 2.12 -11.07
N ALA A 240 -26.34 1.35 -12.08
CA ALA A 240 -27.60 1.54 -12.78
C ALA A 240 -28.67 0.53 -12.38
N GLY A 241 -28.28 -0.51 -11.64
CA GLY A 241 -29.18 -1.51 -11.07
C GLY A 241 -29.53 -1.22 -9.60
N ASN A 242 -29.93 -2.30 -8.92
CA ASN A 242 -30.14 -2.35 -7.48
C ASN A 242 -28.84 -2.67 -6.70
N GLY A 243 -27.70 -2.74 -7.41
CA GLY A 243 -26.41 -3.10 -6.84
C GLY A 243 -26.24 -4.60 -6.62
N GLN A 244 -26.92 -5.45 -7.39
CA GLN A 244 -26.79 -6.92 -7.33
C GLN A 244 -25.93 -7.47 -8.48
N GLY A 245 -25.51 -6.63 -9.42
CA GLY A 245 -24.65 -7.01 -10.54
C GLY A 245 -25.41 -7.40 -11.81
N ASP A 246 -26.74 -7.41 -11.76
CA ASP A 246 -27.65 -7.71 -12.88
C ASP A 246 -28.26 -6.44 -13.52
N GLY A 247 -27.87 -5.26 -13.03
CA GLY A 247 -28.31 -3.99 -13.57
C GLY A 247 -27.86 -3.75 -15.01
N PRO A 248 -28.54 -2.83 -15.71
CA PRO A 248 -28.21 -2.52 -17.09
C PRO A 248 -26.82 -1.89 -17.19
N CYS A 249 -26.11 -2.17 -18.28
CA CYS A 249 -24.83 -1.50 -18.54
C CYS A 249 -25.04 0.02 -18.66
N ARG A 250 -24.17 0.77 -17.98
CA ARG A 250 -23.99 2.22 -18.13
C ARG A 250 -22.53 2.54 -18.21
N SER A 251 -22.19 3.52 -19.01
CA SER A 251 -20.85 4.06 -19.15
C SER A 251 -20.93 5.57 -19.34
N LEU A 252 -19.80 6.25 -19.21
CA LEU A 252 -19.64 7.65 -19.61
C LEU A 252 -20.00 7.89 -21.10
N TYR A 253 -19.99 6.83 -21.91
CA TYR A 253 -20.17 6.89 -23.36
C TYR A 253 -21.55 6.39 -23.83
N GLY A 254 -22.49 6.14 -22.91
CA GLY A 254 -23.80 5.57 -23.20
C GLY A 254 -24.03 4.26 -22.44
N LEU A 255 -24.58 3.25 -23.09
CA LEU A 255 -24.88 1.96 -22.43
C LEU A 255 -23.61 1.14 -22.19
N GLU A 256 -22.82 0.94 -23.24
CA GLU A 256 -21.60 0.13 -23.22
C GLU A 256 -20.52 0.74 -24.13
N PHE A 257 -19.27 0.31 -23.96
CA PHE A 257 -18.17 0.70 -24.82
C PHE A 257 -17.21 -0.45 -25.14
N PRO A 258 -16.52 -0.41 -26.31
CA PRO A 258 -15.64 -1.49 -26.74
C PRO A 258 -14.41 -1.70 -25.85
N ASP A 259 -13.91 -2.93 -25.82
CA ASP A 259 -12.59 -3.24 -25.26
C ASP A 259 -11.50 -2.37 -25.89
N GLU A 260 -10.69 -1.71 -25.05
CA GLU A 260 -9.72 -0.71 -25.49
C GLU A 260 -8.32 -1.30 -25.71
N SER A 261 -7.81 -2.07 -24.75
CA SER A 261 -6.51 -2.74 -24.84
C SER A 261 -6.45 -3.99 -23.95
N PHE A 262 -5.63 -4.95 -24.35
CA PHE A 262 -5.32 -6.19 -23.65
C PHE A 262 -3.82 -6.31 -23.31
N SER A 263 -3.08 -5.19 -23.36
CA SER A 263 -1.63 -5.19 -23.13
C SER A 263 -1.23 -5.30 -21.66
N ILE A 264 -2.17 -5.05 -20.74
CA ILE A 264 -1.96 -5.19 -19.30
C ILE A 264 -2.44 -6.59 -18.91
N SER A 265 -1.53 -7.36 -18.32
CA SER A 265 -1.81 -8.72 -17.88
C SER A 265 -2.42 -8.74 -16.48
N HIS A 266 -3.26 -9.72 -16.20
CA HIS A 266 -3.76 -10.09 -14.88
C HIS A 266 -2.81 -11.11 -14.25
N ASN A 267 -1.49 -10.93 -14.39
CA ASN A 267 -0.48 -11.83 -13.86
C ASN A 267 -0.18 -11.61 -12.37
N THR A 268 -0.85 -10.64 -11.76
CA THR A 268 -0.63 -10.16 -10.40
C THR A 268 -1.95 -9.93 -9.66
N ALA A 269 -1.85 -9.82 -8.33
CA ALA A 269 -2.98 -9.40 -7.51
C ALA A 269 -3.16 -7.88 -7.61
N GLY A 270 -4.33 -7.36 -7.22
CA GLY A 270 -4.57 -5.91 -7.19
C GLY A 270 -4.75 -5.26 -8.55
N ILE A 271 -4.94 -6.03 -9.63
CA ILE A 271 -5.27 -5.48 -10.94
C ILE A 271 -6.73 -5.04 -10.97
N LEU A 272 -6.96 -3.78 -11.38
CA LEU A 272 -8.28 -3.21 -11.61
C LEU A 272 -8.68 -3.45 -13.07
N SER A 273 -9.83 -4.08 -13.27
CA SER A 273 -10.28 -4.54 -14.59
C SER A 273 -11.80 -4.39 -14.77
N MET A 274 -12.22 -4.20 -16.01
CA MET A 274 -13.64 -4.03 -16.35
C MET A 274 -14.37 -5.38 -16.29
N ALA A 275 -15.51 -5.41 -15.60
CA ALA A 275 -16.45 -6.51 -15.76
C ALA A 275 -17.30 -6.27 -17.03
N ASN A 276 -17.42 -7.30 -17.86
CA ASN A 276 -18.22 -7.30 -19.08
C ASN A 276 -18.97 -8.64 -19.23
N THR A 277 -20.05 -8.64 -20.01
CA THR A 277 -20.91 -9.80 -20.33
C THR A 277 -20.59 -10.43 -21.68
N GLY A 278 -19.63 -9.88 -22.40
CA GLY A 278 -19.08 -10.39 -23.65
C GLY A 278 -18.02 -9.43 -24.20
N PRO A 279 -17.40 -9.75 -25.35
CA PRO A 279 -16.50 -8.83 -26.03
C PRO A 279 -17.19 -7.49 -26.29
N HIS A 280 -16.47 -6.40 -26.01
CA HIS A 280 -16.90 -5.03 -26.27
C HIS A 280 -18.14 -4.54 -25.51
N THR A 281 -18.50 -5.15 -24.38
CA THR A 281 -19.66 -4.75 -23.56
C THR A 281 -19.23 -4.14 -22.22
N ASN A 282 -18.20 -3.28 -22.21
CA ASN A 282 -17.74 -2.65 -20.97
C ASN A 282 -18.74 -1.58 -20.50
N GLY A 283 -18.99 -1.50 -19.20
CA GLY A 283 -19.92 -0.54 -18.61
C GLY A 283 -19.33 0.16 -17.39
N SER A 284 -20.02 0.03 -16.25
CA SER A 284 -19.62 0.65 -14.97
C SER A 284 -19.05 -0.37 -13.99
N GLN A 285 -19.41 -1.65 -14.14
CA GLN A 285 -18.97 -2.70 -13.26
C GLN A 285 -17.47 -2.98 -13.45
N PHE A 286 -16.78 -3.15 -12.33
CA PHE A 286 -15.35 -3.42 -12.29
C PHE A 286 -15.04 -4.50 -11.25
N PHE A 287 -13.86 -5.08 -11.35
CA PHE A 287 -13.34 -5.98 -10.34
C PHE A 287 -11.88 -5.68 -10.02
N ILE A 288 -11.46 -6.08 -8.81
CA ILE A 288 -10.07 -6.04 -8.36
C ILE A 288 -9.63 -7.47 -8.09
N THR A 289 -8.57 -7.93 -8.79
CA THR A 289 -8.06 -9.28 -8.63
C THR A 289 -7.48 -9.50 -7.23
N LEU A 290 -7.71 -10.68 -6.66
CA LEU A 290 -7.15 -11.15 -5.39
C LEU A 290 -5.94 -12.07 -5.60
N ALA A 291 -5.76 -12.58 -6.82
CA ALA A 291 -4.63 -13.41 -7.24
C ALA A 291 -4.38 -13.28 -8.76
N PRO A 292 -3.27 -13.82 -9.29
CA PRO A 292 -3.03 -13.91 -10.72
C PRO A 292 -4.10 -14.72 -11.48
N HIS A 293 -4.63 -14.13 -12.55
CA HIS A 293 -5.60 -14.73 -13.47
C HIS A 293 -5.28 -14.44 -14.95
N PRO A 294 -4.10 -14.85 -15.46
CA PRO A 294 -3.66 -14.52 -16.83
C PRO A 294 -4.60 -15.05 -17.94
N TRP A 295 -5.48 -16.00 -17.63
CA TRP A 295 -6.52 -16.46 -18.55
C TRP A 295 -7.58 -15.37 -18.88
N MET A 296 -7.61 -14.25 -18.14
CA MET A 296 -8.49 -13.10 -18.40
C MET A 296 -7.91 -12.10 -19.43
N ASP A 297 -6.62 -12.15 -19.74
CA ASP A 297 -5.88 -11.08 -20.45
C ASP A 297 -6.46 -10.67 -21.80
N ARG A 298 -7.19 -11.56 -22.48
CA ARG A 298 -7.79 -11.28 -23.80
C ARG A 298 -9.31 -11.14 -23.76
N ASN A 299 -9.89 -11.16 -22.56
CA ASN A 299 -11.33 -11.19 -22.33
C ASN A 299 -11.81 -10.01 -21.47
N LYS A 300 -10.96 -9.51 -20.58
CA LYS A 300 -11.25 -8.39 -19.68
C LYS A 300 -10.20 -7.31 -19.85
N VAL A 301 -10.61 -6.05 -19.90
CA VAL A 301 -9.70 -4.92 -20.02
C VAL A 301 -9.19 -4.55 -18.63
N ALA A 302 -7.94 -4.92 -18.34
CA ALA A 302 -7.20 -4.35 -17.21
C ALA A 302 -6.83 -2.91 -17.53
N PHE A 303 -7.06 -1.99 -16.59
CA PHE A 303 -6.87 -0.55 -16.82
C PHE A 303 -6.31 0.20 -15.61
N GLY A 304 -5.95 -0.51 -14.54
CA GLY A 304 -5.34 0.09 -13.37
C GLY A 304 -4.87 -0.94 -12.36
N ARG A 305 -4.41 -0.45 -11.21
CA ARG A 305 -4.02 -1.30 -10.07
C ARG A 305 -4.21 -0.59 -8.73
N VAL A 306 -4.30 -1.38 -7.67
CA VAL A 306 -4.22 -0.91 -6.28
C VAL A 306 -2.81 -0.42 -5.98
N VAL A 307 -2.72 0.78 -5.38
CA VAL A 307 -1.46 1.42 -4.97
C VAL A 307 -1.31 1.33 -3.45
N THR A 308 -2.39 1.62 -2.73
CA THR A 308 -2.52 1.52 -1.26
C THR A 308 -3.92 1.05 -0.89
N GLY A 309 -4.09 0.51 0.31
CA GLY A 309 -5.35 -0.02 0.81
C GLY A 309 -5.60 -1.47 0.42
N TRP A 310 -4.55 -2.24 0.11
CA TRP A 310 -4.70 -3.66 -0.21
C TRP A 310 -5.28 -4.46 0.96
N ARG A 311 -4.92 -4.11 2.20
CA ARG A 311 -5.59 -4.71 3.37
C ARG A 311 -7.09 -4.50 3.41
N THR A 312 -7.57 -3.34 2.98
CA THR A 312 -9.01 -3.09 2.86
C THR A 312 -9.63 -4.06 1.86
N ILE A 313 -9.00 -4.26 0.70
CA ILE A 313 -9.43 -5.24 -0.30
C ILE A 313 -9.46 -6.66 0.27
N MET A 314 -8.42 -7.05 1.01
CA MET A 314 -8.35 -8.38 1.65
C MET A 314 -9.34 -8.55 2.80
N ALA A 315 -9.63 -7.50 3.57
CA ALA A 315 -10.66 -7.54 4.61
C ALA A 315 -12.04 -7.82 3.98
N ILE A 316 -12.36 -7.14 2.88
CA ILE A 316 -13.59 -7.37 2.10
C ILE A 316 -13.60 -8.80 1.52
N ALA A 317 -12.48 -9.26 0.95
CA ALA A 317 -12.36 -10.61 0.40
C ALA A 317 -12.54 -11.73 1.44
N ASN A 318 -12.28 -11.43 2.70
CA ASN A 318 -12.37 -12.39 3.81
C ASN A 318 -13.72 -12.38 4.53
N LEU A 319 -14.64 -11.48 4.16
CA LEU A 319 -16.01 -11.48 4.71
C LEU A 319 -16.68 -12.84 4.54
N GLU A 320 -17.63 -13.14 5.42
CA GLU A 320 -18.52 -14.28 5.21
C GLU A 320 -19.37 -14.03 3.96
N ILE A 321 -19.48 -15.05 3.10
CA ILE A 321 -20.20 -14.95 1.82
C ILE A 321 -21.18 -16.11 1.66
N ARG A 322 -22.29 -15.86 0.98
CA ARG A 322 -23.24 -16.87 0.49
C ARG A 322 -23.47 -16.65 -0.99
N HIS A 323 -23.21 -17.68 -1.81
CA HIS A 323 -23.30 -17.58 -3.27
C HIS A 323 -22.50 -16.39 -3.83
N GLU A 324 -21.27 -16.22 -3.34
CA GLU A 324 -20.37 -15.10 -3.70
C GLU A 324 -20.86 -13.71 -3.26
N LEU A 325 -21.97 -13.59 -2.55
CA LEU A 325 -22.45 -12.32 -1.99
C LEU A 325 -22.01 -12.16 -0.53
N PRO A 326 -21.46 -11.00 -0.11
CA PRO A 326 -21.21 -10.71 1.31
C PRO A 326 -22.47 -10.86 2.17
N CYS A 327 -22.35 -11.56 3.30
CA CYS A 327 -23.44 -11.72 4.27
C CYS A 327 -23.75 -10.45 5.05
N VAL A 328 -22.79 -9.53 5.12
CA VAL A 328 -22.94 -8.20 5.74
C VAL A 328 -22.90 -7.12 4.65
N PRO A 329 -23.57 -5.97 4.86
CA PRO A 329 -23.49 -4.85 3.91
C PRO A 329 -22.04 -4.42 3.71
N CYS A 330 -21.62 -4.35 2.44
CA CYS A 330 -20.33 -3.81 2.04
C CYS A 330 -20.56 -2.83 0.88
N THR A 331 -20.27 -1.56 1.09
CA THR A 331 -20.61 -0.46 0.18
C THR A 331 -19.43 0.48 -0.04
N ILE A 332 -19.42 1.18 -1.17
CA ILE A 332 -18.52 2.30 -1.43
C ILE A 332 -19.21 3.54 -0.87
N VAL A 333 -18.65 4.16 0.17
CA VAL A 333 -19.26 5.32 0.86
C VAL A 333 -18.66 6.66 0.44
N ASP A 334 -17.48 6.63 -0.16
CA ASP A 334 -16.86 7.79 -0.78
C ASP A 334 -15.95 7.35 -1.94
N SER A 335 -15.80 8.20 -2.94
CA SER A 335 -14.94 7.95 -4.08
C SER A 335 -14.58 9.25 -4.79
N GLY A 336 -13.46 9.27 -5.49
CA GLY A 336 -13.09 10.47 -6.23
C GLY A 336 -11.78 10.37 -6.98
N LYS A 337 -11.37 11.52 -7.52
CA LYS A 337 -10.05 11.72 -8.12
C LYS A 337 -9.07 12.15 -7.02
N LEU A 338 -7.83 11.68 -7.10
CA LEU A 338 -6.71 12.14 -6.26
C LEU A 338 -5.94 13.29 -6.88
#